data_AF-A0A7X7VQU0-F1
#
_entry.id   AF-A0A7X7VQU0-F1
#
_cell.length_a   1.000
_cell.length_b   1.000
_cell.length_c   1.000
_cell.angle_alpha   90.00
_cell.angle_beta   90.00
_cell.angle_gamma   90.00
#
_symmetry.space_group_name_H-M   'P 1'
#
loop_
_entity.id
_entity.type
_entity.pdbx_description
1 polymer ?
#
loop_
_entity_poly.entity_id
_entity_poly.type
_entity_poly.pdbx_seq_one_letter_code
_entity_poly.pdbx_strand_id
1 'polypeptide(L)'
;MAPVVIAMARDYGADGHEVGVELSRRLGIPLYDNELLVRASLRLGASVDQLAMYDEQVAAEMMAFLPDRFDARTAADKLFDSLRSVIQDLGFTESCIIEGRLADFILQGNRNMISVLVSAPLADRVNRVKEKRDVDEEKAEKLVKKMQKAREQFYKRYSNGQWKLHSGKDLVVNRGKFSRESCCEIIARAYEAKCAEVGAPLPVPVEVPDVPTQAEPLEGHLHAVDAAQTPAPGATAASGSQIA
;
A
#
# COMPACT_ATOMS: atom_id res chain seq x y z
N MET A 1 -17.92 -22.65 -2.31
CA MET A 1 -16.74 -22.93 -3.15
C MET A 1 -15.50 -22.52 -2.37
N ALA A 2 -14.39 -23.24 -2.47
CA ALA A 2 -13.20 -22.91 -1.68
C ALA A 2 -12.43 -21.77 -2.37
N PRO A 3 -12.35 -20.55 -1.79
CA PRO A 3 -11.65 -19.44 -2.42
C PRO A 3 -10.14 -19.71 -2.46
N VAL A 4 -9.47 -19.20 -3.50
CA VAL A 4 -8.01 -19.21 -3.63
C VAL A 4 -7.52 -17.78 -3.52
N VAL A 5 -6.55 -17.54 -2.64
CA VAL A 5 -6.11 -16.18 -2.28
C VAL A 5 -4.63 -16.04 -2.55
N ILE A 6 -4.23 -14.90 -3.12
CA ILE A 6 -2.81 -14.57 -3.30
C ILE A 6 -2.45 -13.51 -2.25
N ALA A 7 -1.71 -13.90 -1.23
CA ALA A 7 -1.15 -12.95 -0.27
C ALA A 7 0.21 -12.48 -0.78
N MET A 8 0.28 -11.24 -1.28
CA MET A 8 1.43 -10.72 -1.99
C MET A 8 2.20 -9.69 -1.16
N ALA A 9 3.40 -10.06 -0.74
CA ALA A 9 4.39 -9.15 -0.19
C ALA A 9 5.27 -8.56 -1.31
N ARG A 10 5.92 -7.43 -1.03
CA ARG A 10 6.82 -6.78 -1.98
C ARG A 10 7.95 -6.04 -1.31
N ASP A 11 9.13 -6.07 -1.93
CA ASP A 11 10.20 -5.13 -1.64
C ASP A 11 9.88 -3.74 -2.19
N TYR A 12 10.36 -2.70 -1.52
CA TYR A 12 10.16 -1.35 -2.01
C TYR A 12 11.02 -1.09 -3.25
N GLY A 13 10.42 -0.52 -4.31
CA GLY A 13 11.09 -0.30 -5.59
C GLY A 13 11.17 -1.55 -6.49
N ALA A 14 10.52 -2.65 -6.14
CA ALA A 14 10.50 -3.88 -6.95
C ALA A 14 9.33 -3.95 -7.97
N ASP A 15 8.58 -2.87 -8.19
CA ASP A 15 7.35 -2.84 -9.01
C ASP A 15 6.26 -3.84 -8.58
N GLY A 16 6.22 -4.21 -7.29
CA GLY A 16 5.26 -5.19 -6.79
C GLY A 16 3.79 -4.75 -6.95
N HIS A 17 3.51 -3.45 -6.85
CA HIS A 17 2.14 -2.95 -7.05
C HIS A 17 1.65 -3.22 -8.46
N GLU A 18 2.50 -2.88 -9.41
CA GLU A 18 2.18 -2.92 -10.81
C GLU A 18 2.03 -4.37 -11.27
N VAL A 19 2.81 -5.29 -10.71
CA VAL A 19 2.60 -6.74 -10.85
C VAL A 19 1.22 -7.14 -10.30
N GLY A 20 0.84 -6.67 -9.12
CA GLY A 20 -0.47 -6.97 -8.52
C GLY A 20 -1.66 -6.48 -9.34
N VAL A 21 -1.59 -5.24 -9.83
CA VAL A 21 -2.64 -4.65 -10.68
C VAL A 21 -2.78 -5.45 -11.98
N GLU A 22 -1.67 -5.74 -12.65
CA GLU A 22 -1.69 -6.50 -13.90
C GLU A 22 -2.17 -7.95 -13.69
N LEU A 23 -1.76 -8.59 -12.59
CA LEU A 23 -2.23 -9.90 -12.19
C LEU A 23 -3.75 -9.93 -11.91
N SER A 24 -4.28 -8.92 -11.22
CA SER A 24 -5.71 -8.77 -10.94
C SER A 24 -6.53 -8.72 -12.23
N ARG A 25 -6.10 -7.90 -13.21
CA ARG A 25 -6.75 -7.82 -14.53
C ARG A 25 -6.68 -9.14 -15.27
N ARG A 26 -5.51 -9.78 -15.28
CA ARG A 26 -5.29 -11.07 -15.96
C ARG A 26 -6.16 -12.18 -15.40
N LEU A 27 -6.27 -12.26 -14.08
CA LEU A 27 -7.03 -13.32 -13.40
C LEU A 27 -8.52 -12.99 -13.26
N GLY A 28 -8.94 -11.73 -13.42
CA GLY A 28 -10.33 -11.32 -13.19
C GLY A 28 -10.75 -11.40 -11.71
N ILE A 29 -9.80 -11.21 -10.77
CA ILE A 29 -10.07 -11.20 -9.32
C ILE A 29 -9.63 -9.87 -8.69
N PRO A 30 -10.31 -9.38 -7.63
CA PRO A 30 -9.99 -8.10 -7.02
C PRO A 30 -8.61 -8.08 -6.37
N LEU A 31 -7.94 -6.93 -6.46
CA LEU A 31 -6.74 -6.59 -5.69
C LEU A 31 -7.12 -5.68 -4.54
N TYR A 32 -6.76 -6.07 -3.32
CA TYR A 32 -6.94 -5.28 -2.11
C TYR A 32 -5.59 -4.82 -1.54
N ASP A 33 -5.43 -3.52 -1.36
CA ASP A 33 -4.19 -2.92 -0.83
C ASP A 33 -4.44 -1.89 0.30
N ASN A 34 -4.59 -0.61 -0.03
CA ASN A 34 -4.90 0.50 0.86
C ASN A 34 -6.41 0.56 1.15
N GLU A 35 -7.27 0.06 0.26
CA GLU A 35 -8.71 -0.04 0.50
C GLU A 35 -9.02 -0.84 1.79
N LEU A 36 -8.15 -1.78 2.16
CA LEU A 36 -8.29 -2.54 3.41
C LEU A 36 -8.25 -1.65 4.66
N LEU A 37 -7.47 -0.56 4.63
CA LEU A 37 -7.42 0.41 5.73
C LEU A 37 -8.72 1.22 5.82
N VAL A 38 -9.31 1.55 4.67
CA VAL A 38 -10.61 2.23 4.59
C VAL A 38 -11.68 1.32 5.20
N ARG A 39 -11.77 0.06 4.76
CA ARG A 39 -12.70 -0.95 5.30
C ARG A 39 -12.50 -1.16 6.81
N ALA A 40 -11.26 -1.24 7.27
CA ALA A 40 -10.94 -1.39 8.68
C ALA A 40 -11.35 -0.16 9.52
N SER A 41 -11.17 1.04 8.99
CA SER A 41 -11.54 2.30 9.66
C SER A 41 -13.05 2.47 9.75
N LEU A 42 -13.79 2.16 8.67
CA LEU A 42 -15.25 2.16 8.66
C LEU A 42 -15.82 1.17 9.70
N ARG A 43 -15.22 -0.02 9.83
CA ARG A 43 -15.59 -1.01 10.85
C ARG A 43 -15.39 -0.51 12.28
N LEU A 44 -14.47 0.44 12.51
CA LEU A 44 -14.27 1.10 13.81
C LEU A 44 -15.22 2.28 14.05
N GLY A 45 -16.14 2.57 13.12
CA GLY A 45 -17.09 3.67 13.23
C GLY A 45 -16.55 5.02 12.76
N ALA A 46 -15.44 5.05 12.00
CA ALA A 46 -15.00 6.28 11.35
C ALA A 46 -16.01 6.70 10.27
N SER A 47 -16.30 8.00 10.19
CA SER A 47 -17.16 8.55 9.13
C SER A 47 -16.42 8.69 7.80
N VAL A 48 -17.15 8.69 6.69
CA VAL A 48 -16.60 8.91 5.33
C VAL A 48 -15.92 10.28 5.24
N ASP A 49 -16.45 11.30 5.91
CA ASP A 49 -15.86 12.65 5.94
C ASP A 49 -14.52 12.67 6.68
N GLN A 50 -14.38 11.90 7.77
CA GLN A 50 -13.10 11.75 8.48
C GLN A 50 -12.06 11.00 7.65
N LEU A 51 -12.49 10.13 6.74
CA LEU A 51 -11.61 9.45 5.77
C LEU A 51 -11.21 10.39 4.62
N ALA A 52 -12.14 11.20 4.12
CA ALA A 52 -11.89 12.16 3.04
C ALA A 52 -10.95 13.31 3.42
N MET A 53 -10.89 13.69 4.71
CA MET A 53 -9.92 14.67 5.22
C MET A 53 -8.47 14.14 5.24
N TYR A 54 -8.32 12.82 5.17
CA TYR A 54 -7.03 12.15 5.05
C TYR A 54 -6.85 11.79 3.57
N ASP A 55 -6.14 12.61 2.81
CA ASP A 55 -5.75 12.31 1.43
C ASP A 55 -5.27 10.83 1.36
N GLU A 56 -5.90 9.98 0.55
CA GLU A 56 -5.75 8.51 0.62
C GLU A 56 -4.29 8.07 0.53
N GLN A 57 -3.48 8.81 -0.24
CA GLN A 57 -2.03 8.63 -0.32
C GLN A 57 -1.34 8.97 1.01
N VAL A 58 -1.69 10.09 1.63
CA VAL A 58 -1.12 10.58 2.89
C VAL A 58 -1.63 9.74 4.08
N ALA A 59 -2.86 9.23 4.05
CA ALA A 59 -3.41 8.35 5.09
C ALA A 59 -2.67 7.01 5.11
N ALA A 60 -2.47 6.41 3.94
CA ALA A 60 -1.75 5.15 3.78
C ALA A 60 -0.25 5.31 4.06
N GLU A 61 0.35 6.44 3.66
CA GLU A 61 1.76 6.78 3.91
C GLU A 61 2.02 7.36 5.31
N MET A 62 1.05 7.91 6.04
CA MET A 62 1.24 8.32 7.45
C MET A 62 0.91 7.18 8.42
N MET A 63 -0.08 6.33 8.10
CA MET A 63 -0.40 5.14 8.91
C MET A 63 0.66 4.04 8.76
N ALA A 64 1.34 3.96 7.61
CA ALA A 64 2.52 3.10 7.46
C ALA A 64 3.73 3.55 8.31
N PHE A 65 3.65 4.73 8.92
CA PHE A 65 4.72 5.39 9.69
C PHE A 65 4.26 5.82 11.09
N LEU A 66 3.25 5.15 11.66
CA LEU A 66 2.62 5.55 12.93
C LEU A 66 3.68 5.91 13.99
N PRO A 67 3.67 7.15 14.50
CA PRO A 67 4.70 7.64 15.42
C PRO A 67 4.62 6.89 16.74
N ASP A 68 5.78 6.79 17.40
CA ASP A 68 5.99 6.02 18.62
C ASP A 68 5.39 6.66 19.90
N ARG A 69 4.23 7.31 19.78
CA ARG A 69 3.51 7.94 20.91
C ARG A 69 2.50 6.95 21.49
N PHE A 70 2.40 6.89 22.81
CA PHE A 70 1.60 5.89 23.54
C PHE A 70 0.11 5.88 23.11
N ASP A 71 -0.52 7.04 22.94
CA ASP A 71 -1.91 7.14 22.47
C ASP A 71 -2.09 6.74 20.99
N ALA A 72 -1.10 7.07 20.15
CA ALA A 72 -1.10 6.67 18.74
C ALA A 72 -0.88 5.16 18.58
N ARG A 73 -0.12 4.52 19.48
CA ARG A 73 0.06 3.07 19.52
C ARG A 73 -1.27 2.34 19.75
N THR A 74 -2.10 2.80 20.70
CA THR A 74 -3.40 2.17 20.97
C THR A 74 -4.36 2.30 19.79
N ALA A 75 -4.38 3.46 19.11
CA ALA A 75 -5.18 3.64 17.91
C ALA A 75 -4.69 2.77 16.74
N ALA A 76 -3.37 2.72 16.53
CA ALA A 76 -2.72 1.87 15.53
C ALA A 76 -3.04 0.38 15.73
N ASP A 77 -2.99 -0.09 16.97
CA ASP A 77 -3.23 -1.48 17.31
C ASP A 77 -4.71 -1.85 17.12
N LYS A 78 -5.64 -0.98 17.52
CA LYS A 78 -7.09 -1.15 17.22
C LYS A 78 -7.37 -1.20 15.72
N LEU A 79 -6.72 -0.32 14.94
CA LEU A 79 -6.85 -0.34 13.48
C LEU A 79 -6.30 -1.63 12.89
N PHE A 80 -5.16 -2.11 13.39
CA PHE A 80 -4.58 -3.37 12.95
C PHE A 80 -5.48 -4.58 13.29
N ASP A 81 -6.11 -4.60 14.47
CA ASP A 81 -7.05 -5.66 14.84
C ASP A 81 -8.26 -5.67 13.89
N SER A 82 -8.82 -4.50 13.56
CA SER A 82 -9.88 -4.37 12.57
C SER A 82 -9.43 -4.83 11.17
N LEU A 83 -8.24 -4.42 10.74
CA LEU A 83 -7.62 -4.82 9.48
C LEU A 83 -7.41 -6.34 9.40
N ARG A 84 -6.96 -6.97 10.49
CA ARG A 84 -6.82 -8.42 10.59
C ARG A 84 -8.16 -9.11 10.33
N SER A 85 -9.24 -8.65 10.98
CA SER A 85 -10.56 -9.21 10.74
C SER A 85 -11.01 -9.03 9.29
N VAL A 86 -10.79 -7.86 8.67
CA VAL A 86 -11.13 -7.63 7.26
C VAL A 86 -10.35 -8.59 6.35
N ILE A 87 -9.05 -8.76 6.56
CA ILE A 87 -8.21 -9.68 5.77
C ILE A 87 -8.70 -11.13 5.93
N GLN A 88 -9.05 -11.54 7.15
CA GLN A 88 -9.60 -12.88 7.40
C GLN A 88 -10.93 -13.08 6.69
N ASP A 89 -11.86 -12.12 6.80
CA ASP A 89 -13.15 -12.20 6.12
C ASP A 89 -12.94 -12.42 4.62
N LEU A 90 -12.18 -11.53 3.96
CA LEU A 90 -11.90 -11.64 2.52
C LEU A 90 -11.21 -12.95 2.16
N GLY A 91 -10.17 -13.31 2.92
CA GLY A 91 -9.35 -14.47 2.65
C GLY A 91 -10.10 -15.80 2.79
N PHE A 92 -11.19 -15.86 3.54
CA PHE A 92 -12.00 -17.07 3.71
C PHE A 92 -13.31 -17.06 2.90
N THR A 93 -13.73 -15.92 2.33
CA THR A 93 -15.00 -15.82 1.59
C THR A 93 -14.85 -15.66 0.09
N GLU A 94 -13.76 -15.08 -0.42
CA GLU A 94 -13.63 -14.80 -1.85
C GLU A 94 -12.21 -14.98 -2.39
N SER A 95 -12.12 -15.30 -3.70
CA SER A 95 -10.83 -15.36 -4.38
C SER A 95 -10.35 -13.95 -4.70
N CYS A 96 -9.17 -13.58 -4.21
CA CYS A 96 -8.64 -12.23 -4.33
C CYS A 96 -7.11 -12.20 -4.23
N ILE A 97 -6.53 -11.06 -4.57
CA ILE A 97 -5.14 -10.72 -4.28
C ILE A 97 -5.15 -9.73 -3.12
N ILE A 98 -4.39 -10.01 -2.07
CA ILE A 98 -4.22 -9.12 -0.92
C ILE A 98 -2.76 -8.69 -0.87
N GLU A 99 -2.50 -7.41 -1.09
CA GLU A 99 -1.15 -6.86 -1.15
C GLU A 99 -0.70 -6.28 0.20
N GLY A 100 0.37 -6.85 0.75
CA GLY A 100 1.02 -6.40 1.97
C GLY A 100 0.19 -6.66 3.23
N ARG A 101 0.22 -5.70 4.17
CA ARG A 101 -0.58 -5.68 5.40
C ARG A 101 -0.51 -6.96 6.25
N LEU A 102 0.59 -7.71 6.15
CA LEU A 102 0.81 -8.97 6.86
C LEU A 102 -0.17 -10.10 6.48
N ALA A 103 -0.81 -10.00 5.32
CA ALA A 103 -1.83 -10.95 4.90
C ALA A 103 -1.32 -12.40 4.86
N ASP A 104 -0.07 -12.59 4.47
CA ASP A 104 0.61 -13.89 4.44
C ASP A 104 0.78 -14.53 5.82
N PHE A 105 0.92 -13.72 6.87
CA PHE A 105 0.91 -14.20 8.26
C PHE A 105 -0.51 -14.41 8.79
N ILE A 106 -1.40 -13.46 8.51
CA ILE A 106 -2.78 -13.46 9.01
C ILE A 106 -3.56 -14.66 8.46
N LEU A 107 -3.28 -15.07 7.23
CA LEU A 107 -3.98 -16.14 6.51
C LEU A 107 -3.27 -17.50 6.57
N GLN A 108 -2.33 -17.73 7.48
CA GLN A 108 -1.62 -19.02 7.61
C GLN A 108 -2.54 -20.24 7.80
N GLY A 109 -3.74 -20.04 8.36
CA GLY A 109 -4.74 -21.10 8.48
C GLY A 109 -5.47 -21.44 7.18
N ASN A 110 -5.35 -20.62 6.14
CA ASN A 110 -5.99 -20.83 4.85
C ASN A 110 -5.09 -21.71 3.95
N ARG A 111 -5.48 -22.97 3.75
CA ARG A 111 -4.77 -23.95 2.90
C ARG A 111 -4.81 -23.64 1.40
N ASN A 112 -5.62 -22.66 1.01
CA ASN A 112 -5.77 -22.19 -0.36
C ASN A 112 -5.14 -20.81 -0.59
N MET A 113 -4.46 -20.27 0.43
CA MET A 113 -3.63 -19.08 0.26
C MET A 113 -2.30 -19.47 -0.38
N ILE A 114 -1.84 -18.66 -1.33
CA ILE A 114 -0.51 -18.69 -1.93
C ILE A 114 0.22 -17.42 -1.48
N SER A 115 1.31 -17.57 -0.77
CA SER A 115 2.14 -16.49 -0.24
C SER A 115 3.24 -16.15 -1.24
N VAL A 116 3.18 -14.95 -1.81
CA VAL A 116 4.06 -14.47 -2.88
C VAL A 116 4.93 -13.32 -2.37
N LEU A 117 6.19 -13.27 -2.79
CA LEU A 117 7.05 -12.09 -2.65
C LEU A 117 7.56 -11.62 -4.01
N VAL A 118 7.25 -10.37 -4.36
CA VAL A 118 7.90 -9.68 -5.48
C VAL A 118 9.13 -8.93 -4.97
N SER A 119 10.31 -9.31 -5.43
CA SER A 119 11.60 -8.76 -4.99
C SER A 119 12.50 -8.39 -6.18
N ALA A 120 13.57 -7.66 -5.92
CA ALA A 120 14.64 -7.38 -6.88
C ALA A 120 15.93 -6.99 -6.13
N PRO A 121 17.11 -7.16 -6.74
CA PRO A 121 18.37 -6.62 -6.22
C PRO A 121 18.26 -5.13 -5.88
N LEU A 122 18.98 -4.69 -4.84
CA LEU A 122 18.92 -3.29 -4.37
C LEU A 122 19.19 -2.29 -5.50
N ALA A 123 20.23 -2.51 -6.31
CA ALA A 123 20.57 -1.63 -7.42
C ALA A 123 19.40 -1.47 -8.41
N ASP A 124 18.74 -2.56 -8.78
CA ASP A 124 17.58 -2.50 -9.69
C ASP A 124 16.39 -1.75 -9.05
N ARG A 125 16.19 -1.90 -7.72
CA ARG A 125 15.14 -1.17 -7.00
C ARG A 125 15.43 0.33 -6.95
N VAL A 126 16.68 0.70 -6.69
CA VAL A 126 17.14 2.09 -6.66
C VAL A 126 16.98 2.74 -8.02
N ASN A 127 17.41 2.08 -9.10
CA ASN A 127 17.27 2.58 -10.47
C ASN A 127 15.80 2.85 -10.84
N ARG A 128 14.89 1.92 -10.51
CA ARG A 128 13.45 2.14 -10.75
C ARG A 128 12.88 3.30 -9.98
N VAL A 129 13.27 3.46 -8.72
CA VAL A 129 12.79 4.58 -7.88
C VAL A 129 13.34 5.91 -8.38
N LYS A 130 14.62 5.94 -8.78
CA LYS A 130 15.28 7.08 -9.40
C LYS A 130 14.50 7.54 -10.64
N GLU A 131 14.20 6.62 -11.56
CA GLU A 131 13.45 6.90 -12.79
C GLU A 131 12.00 7.34 -12.51
N LYS A 132 11.29 6.64 -11.61
CA LYS A 132 9.86 6.93 -11.33
C LYS A 132 9.64 8.22 -10.56
N ARG A 133 10.60 8.65 -9.75
CA ARG A 133 10.47 9.81 -8.86
C ARG A 133 11.27 11.02 -9.31
N ASP A 134 12.04 10.89 -10.40
CA ASP A 134 12.94 11.92 -10.92
C ASP A 134 13.86 12.51 -9.83
N VAL A 135 14.58 11.63 -9.14
CA VAL A 135 15.52 11.99 -8.08
C VAL A 135 16.91 11.46 -8.38
N ASP A 136 17.94 11.98 -7.69
CA ASP A 136 19.28 11.42 -7.76
C ASP A 136 19.39 10.04 -7.09
N GLU A 137 20.48 9.32 -7.40
CA GLU A 137 20.73 7.96 -6.92
C GLU A 137 20.81 7.88 -5.39
N GLU A 138 21.44 8.86 -4.75
CA GLU A 138 21.59 8.90 -3.29
C GLU A 138 20.23 9.04 -2.60
N LYS A 139 19.37 9.95 -3.09
CA LYS A 139 18.00 10.12 -2.59
C LYS A 139 17.15 8.87 -2.85
N ALA A 140 17.24 8.27 -4.04
CA ALA A 140 16.54 7.04 -4.37
C ALA A 140 16.94 5.90 -3.43
N GLU A 141 18.24 5.71 -3.17
CA GLU A 141 18.74 4.68 -2.27
C GLU A 141 18.28 4.90 -0.82
N LYS A 142 18.38 6.14 -0.32
CA LYS A 142 17.88 6.51 1.01
C LYS A 142 16.39 6.21 1.14
N LEU A 143 15.60 6.56 0.12
CA LEU A 143 14.16 6.29 0.09
C LEU A 143 13.88 4.78 0.10
N VAL A 144 14.53 4.01 -0.78
CA VAL A 144 14.36 2.54 -0.85
C VAL A 144 14.65 1.90 0.50
N LYS A 145 15.78 2.23 1.13
CA LYS A 145 16.17 1.70 2.43
C LYS A 145 15.19 2.11 3.53
N LYS A 146 14.75 3.37 3.57
CA LYS A 146 13.80 3.88 4.57
C LYS A 146 12.46 3.14 4.48
N MET A 147 11.90 3.05 3.28
CA MET A 147 10.58 2.44 3.04
C MET A 147 10.63 0.91 3.27
N GLN A 148 11.70 0.25 2.83
CA GLN A 148 11.91 -1.18 3.09
C GLN A 148 11.98 -1.47 4.60
N LYS A 149 12.75 -0.67 5.34
CA LYS A 149 12.87 -0.80 6.80
C LYS A 149 11.51 -0.63 7.49
N ALA A 150 10.69 0.32 7.03
CA ALA A 150 9.34 0.50 7.57
C ALA A 150 8.46 -0.75 7.36
N ARG A 151 8.52 -1.38 6.18
CA ARG A 151 7.81 -2.65 5.91
C ARG A 151 8.28 -3.77 6.82
N GLU A 152 9.58 -3.93 7.01
CA GLU A 152 10.16 -4.94 7.90
C GLU A 152 9.80 -4.71 9.37
N GLN A 153 9.77 -3.45 9.81
CA GLN A 153 9.33 -3.08 11.15
C GLN A 153 7.85 -3.37 11.38
N PHE A 154 7.00 -3.11 10.39
CA PHE A 154 5.58 -3.49 10.43
C PHE A 154 5.42 -5.01 10.62
N TYR A 155 6.18 -5.81 9.84
CA TYR A 155 6.21 -7.26 10.01
C TYR A 155 6.61 -7.68 11.42
N LYS A 156 7.73 -7.12 11.91
CA LYS A 156 8.23 -7.43 13.25
C LYS A 156 7.22 -7.09 14.34
N ARG A 157 6.59 -5.91 14.28
CA ARG A 157 5.63 -5.44 15.29
C ARG A 157 4.42 -6.38 15.36
N TYR A 158 3.75 -6.58 14.24
CA TYR A 158 2.42 -7.18 14.23
C TYR A 158 2.41 -8.72 14.11
N SER A 159 3.58 -9.32 13.85
CA SER A 159 3.79 -10.77 14.05
C SER A 159 4.43 -11.10 15.40
N ASN A 160 4.65 -10.12 16.28
CA ASN A 160 5.44 -10.28 17.51
C ASN A 160 6.83 -10.93 17.24
N GLY A 161 7.45 -10.56 16.12
CA GLY A 161 8.74 -11.08 15.67
C GLY A 161 8.72 -12.50 15.07
N GLN A 162 7.57 -13.16 15.00
CA GLN A 162 7.45 -14.54 14.50
C GLN A 162 7.55 -14.62 12.97
N TRP A 163 7.27 -13.53 12.26
CA TRP A 163 7.20 -13.52 10.81
C TRP A 163 8.00 -12.37 10.22
N LYS A 164 8.86 -12.68 9.25
CA LYS A 164 9.66 -11.69 8.52
C LYS A 164 9.14 -11.54 7.11
N LEU A 165 9.33 -10.36 6.52
CA LEU A 165 8.90 -10.05 5.16
C LEU A 165 9.36 -11.10 4.13
N HIS A 166 10.57 -11.63 4.27
CA HIS A 166 11.14 -12.63 3.36
C HIS A 166 10.96 -14.09 3.81
N SER A 167 10.30 -14.34 4.94
CA SER A 167 10.11 -15.70 5.47
C SER A 167 8.80 -16.32 4.98
N GLY A 168 8.79 -17.65 4.85
CA GLY A 168 7.58 -18.45 4.62
C GLY A 168 6.79 -18.06 3.36
N LYS A 169 7.51 -17.73 2.28
CA LYS A 169 6.91 -17.46 0.97
C LYS A 169 6.87 -18.75 0.16
N ASP A 170 5.72 -19.04 -0.43
CA ASP A 170 5.55 -20.18 -1.34
C ASP A 170 6.23 -19.89 -2.68
N LEU A 171 6.17 -18.62 -3.12
CA LEU A 171 6.78 -18.15 -4.35
C LEU A 171 7.52 -16.83 -4.15
N VAL A 172 8.76 -16.74 -4.64
CA VAL A 172 9.52 -15.49 -4.72
C VAL A 172 9.85 -15.21 -6.18
N VAL A 173 9.32 -14.11 -6.73
CA VAL A 173 9.62 -13.69 -8.11
C VAL A 173 10.58 -12.50 -8.10
N ASN A 174 11.61 -12.57 -8.95
CA ASN A 174 12.66 -11.57 -9.03
C ASN A 174 12.44 -10.63 -10.23
N ARG A 175 11.93 -9.41 -9.98
CA ARG A 175 11.73 -8.37 -10.99
C ARG A 175 13.03 -7.85 -11.61
N GLY A 176 14.19 -8.06 -10.98
CA GLY A 176 15.50 -7.79 -11.61
C GLY A 176 15.84 -8.78 -12.73
N LYS A 177 15.20 -9.95 -12.76
CA LYS A 177 15.42 -11.00 -13.79
C LYS A 177 14.27 -11.15 -14.77
N PHE A 178 13.05 -10.93 -14.31
CA PHE A 178 11.83 -11.08 -15.10
C PHE A 178 11.22 -9.71 -15.40
N SER A 179 10.52 -9.60 -16.54
CA SER A 179 9.65 -8.45 -16.80
C SER A 179 8.45 -8.47 -15.84
N ARG A 180 7.69 -7.37 -15.81
CA ARG A 180 6.44 -7.29 -15.05
C ARG A 180 5.45 -8.37 -15.50
N GLU A 181 5.28 -8.49 -16.82
CA GLU A 181 4.43 -9.50 -17.44
C GLU A 181 4.85 -10.93 -17.08
N SER A 182 6.15 -11.25 -17.17
CA SER A 182 6.65 -12.57 -16.79
C SER A 182 6.45 -12.87 -15.31
N CYS A 183 6.61 -11.89 -14.42
CA CYS A 183 6.25 -12.06 -13.00
C CYS A 183 4.76 -12.39 -12.84
N CYS A 184 3.88 -11.67 -13.55
CA CYS A 184 2.43 -11.93 -13.51
C CYS A 184 2.10 -13.33 -14.04
N GLU A 185 2.72 -13.77 -15.13
CA GLU A 185 2.49 -15.09 -15.70
C GLU A 185 2.86 -16.21 -14.72
N ILE A 186 4.04 -16.12 -14.07
CA ILE A 186 4.48 -17.12 -13.08
C ILE A 186 3.50 -17.20 -11.91
N ILE A 187 3.06 -16.05 -11.38
CA ILE A 187 2.12 -16.01 -10.26
C ILE A 187 0.74 -16.54 -10.70
N ALA A 188 0.27 -16.16 -11.89
CA ALA A 188 -0.99 -16.63 -12.45
C ALA A 188 -1.00 -18.15 -12.63
N ARG A 189 0.11 -18.77 -13.09
CA ARG A 189 0.23 -20.24 -13.15
C ARG A 189 0.13 -20.91 -11.78
N ALA A 190 0.70 -20.31 -10.73
CA ALA A 190 0.59 -20.85 -9.37
C ALA A 190 -0.85 -20.82 -8.84
N TYR A 191 -1.54 -19.68 -9.02
CA TYR A 191 -2.98 -19.58 -8.77
C TYR A 191 -3.77 -20.61 -9.59
N GLU A 192 -3.34 -20.76 -10.84
CA GLU A 192 -3.86 -21.62 -11.88
C GLU A 192 -4.01 -23.08 -11.41
N ALA A 193 -2.84 -23.60 -11.03
CA ALA A 193 -2.66 -24.93 -10.48
C ALA A 193 -3.43 -25.12 -9.18
N LYS A 194 -3.42 -24.13 -8.28
CA LYS A 194 -4.13 -24.23 -7.00
C LYS A 194 -5.65 -24.32 -7.19
N CYS A 195 -6.21 -23.56 -8.12
CA CYS A 195 -7.62 -23.65 -8.46
C CYS A 195 -8.00 -25.05 -8.95
N ALA A 196 -7.18 -25.63 -9.84
CA ALA A 196 -7.38 -26.99 -10.33
C ALA A 196 -7.32 -28.04 -9.21
N GLU A 197 -6.39 -27.92 -8.26
CA GLU A 197 -6.27 -28.82 -7.10
C GLU A 197 -7.50 -28.81 -6.20
N VAL A 198 -8.13 -27.64 -6.00
CA VAL A 198 -9.26 -27.47 -5.06
C VAL A 198 -10.62 -27.50 -5.76
N GLY A 199 -10.65 -27.75 -7.07
CA GLY A 199 -11.87 -27.74 -7.87
C GLY A 199 -12.54 -26.36 -7.96
N ALA A 200 -11.77 -25.28 -7.83
CA ALA A 200 -12.26 -23.93 -8.01
C ALA A 200 -12.28 -23.57 -9.51
N PRO A 201 -13.41 -23.15 -10.12
CA PRO A 201 -13.42 -22.59 -11.46
C PRO A 201 -12.47 -21.41 -11.57
N LEU A 202 -11.80 -21.34 -12.72
CA LEU A 202 -11.03 -20.17 -13.07
C LEU A 202 -11.99 -18.99 -13.27
N PRO A 203 -11.68 -17.82 -12.69
CA PRO A 203 -12.42 -16.62 -13.03
C PRO A 203 -12.26 -16.35 -14.53
N VAL A 204 -13.34 -15.89 -15.16
CA VAL A 204 -13.28 -15.46 -16.55
C VAL A 204 -12.58 -14.10 -16.55
N PRO A 205 -11.47 -13.91 -17.30
CA PRO A 205 -10.86 -12.61 -17.43
C PRO A 205 -11.92 -11.63 -17.92
N VAL A 206 -12.21 -10.62 -17.11
CA VAL A 206 -13.08 -9.52 -17.53
C VAL A 206 -12.22 -8.66 -18.45
N GLU A 207 -12.64 -8.45 -19.70
CA GLU A 207 -12.06 -7.38 -20.52
C GLU A 207 -12.23 -6.07 -19.74
N VAL A 208 -11.13 -5.58 -19.18
CA VAL A 208 -11.11 -4.28 -18.53
C VAL A 208 -11.24 -3.27 -19.65
N PRO A 209 -12.31 -2.45 -19.70
CA PRO A 209 -12.38 -1.39 -20.69
C PRO A 209 -11.13 -0.54 -20.54
N ASP A 210 -10.47 -0.23 -21.66
CA ASP A 210 -9.29 0.64 -21.70
C ASP A 210 -9.61 1.92 -20.92
N VAL A 211 -9.10 2.01 -19.68
CA VAL A 211 -9.13 3.27 -18.94
C VAL A 211 -8.09 4.15 -19.63
N PRO A 212 -8.48 5.28 -20.26
CA PRO A 212 -7.52 6.16 -20.87
C PRO A 212 -6.50 6.56 -19.81
N THR A 213 -5.23 6.24 -20.06
CA THR A 213 -4.15 6.74 -19.22
C THR A 213 -4.07 8.23 -19.52
N GLN A 214 -4.78 9.05 -18.75
CA GLN A 214 -4.57 10.50 -18.80
C GLN A 214 -3.19 10.78 -18.20
N ALA A 215 -2.17 10.65 -19.04
CA ALA A 215 -0.93 11.39 -18.90
C ALA A 215 -1.23 12.84 -19.31
N GLU A 216 -1.95 13.57 -18.46
CA GLU A 216 -1.90 15.03 -18.47
C GLU A 216 -0.68 15.42 -17.61
N PRO A 217 0.31 16.13 -18.16
CA PRO A 217 1.39 16.67 -17.35
C PRO A 217 0.80 17.65 -16.34
N LEU A 218 1.14 17.51 -15.07
CA LEU A 218 0.90 18.55 -14.06
C LEU A 218 1.82 19.74 -14.36
N GLU A 219 1.48 20.53 -15.37
CA GLU A 219 2.06 21.86 -15.53
C GLU A 219 1.39 22.80 -14.53
N GLY A 220 2.17 23.13 -13.50
CA GLY A 220 2.13 24.42 -12.84
C GLY A 220 1.13 24.57 -11.72
N HIS A 221 1.46 24.09 -10.52
CA HIS A 221 1.06 24.70 -9.24
C HIS A 221 2.24 24.63 -8.24
N LEU A 222 3.40 25.13 -8.66
CA LEU A 222 4.42 25.65 -7.74
C LEU A 222 4.46 27.15 -7.93
N HIS A 223 3.67 27.89 -7.15
CA HIS A 223 3.92 29.27 -6.71
C HIS A 223 2.67 29.78 -6.00
N ALA A 224 2.57 29.58 -4.68
CA ALA A 224 1.87 30.47 -3.75
C ALA A 224 1.95 29.95 -2.31
N VAL A 225 3.16 29.94 -1.73
CA VAL A 225 3.33 29.99 -0.27
C VAL A 225 4.68 30.63 0.01
N ASP A 226 4.79 31.92 -0.28
CA ASP A 226 5.64 32.83 0.51
C ASP A 226 5.36 34.28 0.12
N ALA A 227 4.31 34.86 0.71
CA ALA A 227 4.12 36.31 0.80
C ALA A 227 3.03 36.63 1.83
N ALA A 228 3.31 36.36 3.11
CA ALA A 228 2.50 36.90 4.19
C ALA A 228 3.38 37.25 5.39
N GLN A 229 4.22 38.28 5.23
CA GLN A 229 4.82 38.98 6.36
C GLN A 229 5.33 40.37 5.93
N THR A 230 4.40 41.33 5.80
CA THR A 230 4.71 42.76 6.04
C THR A 230 3.41 43.50 6.41
N PRO A 231 3.36 44.27 7.50
CA PRO A 231 2.14 44.96 7.92
C PRO A 231 1.90 46.22 7.09
N ALA A 232 0.63 46.49 6.76
CA ALA A 232 0.20 47.71 6.08
C ALA A 232 0.17 48.93 7.04
N PRO A 233 0.50 50.15 6.57
CA PRO A 233 0.50 51.35 7.38
C PRO A 233 -0.83 52.12 7.34
N GLY A 234 -1.23 52.63 8.51
CA GLY A 234 -1.87 53.94 8.66
C GLY A 234 -3.41 54.01 8.61
N ALA A 235 -4.02 54.44 9.73
CA ALA A 235 -4.86 55.65 9.78
C ALA A 235 -5.30 55.99 11.22
N THR A 236 -4.86 57.17 11.64
CA THR A 236 -5.34 58.11 12.67
C THR A 236 -6.78 57.96 13.20
N ALA A 237 -6.93 58.13 14.52
CA ALA A 237 -7.98 58.98 15.10
C ALA A 237 -7.52 59.55 16.45
N ALA A 238 -7.53 60.87 16.56
CA ALA A 238 -7.31 61.63 17.77
C ALA A 238 -8.60 61.72 18.59
N SER A 239 -8.50 61.65 19.93
CA SER A 239 -9.17 62.59 20.85
C SER A 239 -8.64 62.36 22.27
N GLY A 240 -8.25 63.44 22.92
CA GLY A 240 -7.71 63.43 24.27
C GLY A 240 -8.77 63.60 25.36
N SER A 241 -8.35 63.34 26.59
CA SER A 241 -8.77 64.06 27.79
C SER A 241 -7.81 63.74 28.92
N GLN A 242 -7.27 64.79 29.54
CA GLN A 242 -6.55 64.82 30.82
C GLN A 242 -7.40 64.16 31.95
N ILE A 243 -6.81 63.77 33.10
CA ILE A 243 -6.78 64.52 34.39
C ILE A 243 -5.78 63.83 35.36
N ALA A 244 -5.06 64.68 36.12
CA ALA A 244 -4.32 64.48 37.38
C ALA A 244 -2.95 63.79 37.38
#